data_AF-A0A227IYL1-F1
#
_entry.id   AF-A0A227IYL1-F1
#
_cell.length_a   1.000
_cell.length_b   1.000
_cell.length_c   1.000
_cell.angle_alpha   90.00
_cell.angle_beta   90.00
_cell.angle_gamma   90.00
#
_symmetry.space_group_name_H-M   'P 1'
#
loop_
_entity.id
_entity.type
_entity.pdbx_description
1 polymer ?
#
loop_
_entity_poly.entity_id
_entity_poly.type
_entity_poly.pdbx_seq_one_letter_code
_entity_poly.pdbx_strand_id
1 'polypeptide(L)'
;LSHKQEYKVKVVGTECKIDTVTHVTAVNSASEDVIDRIVKTDLVTTAVGPNVLDIIAKTIAKGIAKRFEAGNDAPLNIIACEN
;
A
#
# COMPACT_ATOMS: atom_id res chain seq x y z
N LEU A 1 -3.70 9.77 9.37
CA LEU A 1 -4.18 8.40 9.07
C LEU A 1 -4.03 7.49 10.28
N SER A 2 -2.81 7.18 10.74
CA SER A 2 -2.61 6.21 11.84
C SER A 2 -3.28 6.56 13.19
N HIS A 3 -3.44 7.84 13.54
CA HIS A 3 -4.12 8.24 14.80
C HIS A 3 -5.65 8.07 14.72
N LYS A 4 -6.28 8.45 13.60
CA LYS A 4 -7.74 8.39 13.46
C LYS A 4 -8.22 7.06 12.89
N GLN A 5 -7.35 6.35 12.17
CA GLN A 5 -7.62 5.11 11.44
C GLN A 5 -8.82 5.16 10.48
N GLU A 6 -9.23 6.38 10.10
CA GLU A 6 -10.32 6.63 9.18
C GLU A 6 -10.12 7.94 8.41
N TYR A 7 -10.84 8.07 7.30
CA TYR A 7 -11.03 9.33 6.57
C TYR A 7 -12.34 9.31 5.78
N LYS A 8 -12.84 10.50 5.42
CA LYS A 8 -14.08 10.66 4.66
C LYS A 8 -13.78 10.88 3.18
N VAL A 9 -14.52 10.19 2.32
CA VAL A 9 -14.50 10.36 0.87
C VAL A 9 -15.83 10.95 0.44
N LYS A 10 -15.79 12.13 -0.18
CA LYS A 10 -16.98 12.73 -0.78
C LYS A 10 -17.13 12.21 -2.20
N VAL A 11 -18.12 11.37 -2.43
CA VAL A 11 -18.46 10.85 -3.76
C VAL A 11 -19.50 11.77 -4.36
N VAL A 12 -19.16 12.37 -5.50
CA VAL A 12 -20.00 13.34 -6.22
C VAL A 12 -20.39 12.79 -7.59
N GLY A 13 -21.67 12.87 -7.91
CA GLY A 13 -22.27 12.46 -9.18
C GLY A 13 -23.70 12.96 -9.27
N THR A 14 -24.62 12.15 -9.81
CA THR A 14 -26.06 12.45 -9.79
C THR A 14 -26.58 12.66 -8.36
N GLU A 15 -26.04 11.90 -7.41
CA GLU A 15 -26.23 12.09 -5.98
C GLU A 15 -24.89 12.42 -5.31
N CYS A 16 -24.95 13.15 -4.19
CA CYS A 16 -23.78 13.48 -3.38
C CYS A 16 -23.85 12.70 -2.07
N LYS A 17 -22.84 11.87 -1.80
CA LYS A 17 -22.71 11.12 -0.55
C LYS A 17 -21.32 11.22 0.05
N ILE A 18 -21.22 10.97 1.35
CA ILE A 18 -19.95 10.88 2.07
C ILE A 18 -19.81 9.46 2.59
N ASP A 19 -18.83 8.74 2.08
CA ASP A 19 -18.45 7.41 2.56
C ASP A 19 -17.28 7.55 3.55
N THR A 20 -17.30 6.76 4.63
CA THR A 20 -16.19 6.73 5.60
C THR A 20 -15.36 5.46 5.37
N VAL A 21 -14.07 5.64 5.10
CA VAL A 21 -13.10 4.54 5.03
C VAL A 21 -12.47 4.38 6.42
N THR A 22 -12.46 3.16 6.94
CA THR A 22 -11.97 2.82 8.29
C THR A 22 -10.89 1.73 8.23
N HIS A 23 -10.30 1.39 9.37
CA HIS A 23 -9.25 0.36 9.51
C HIS A 23 -7.98 0.65 8.71
N VAL A 24 -7.65 1.93 8.54
CA VAL A 24 -6.44 2.33 7.82
C VAL A 24 -5.29 2.64 8.76
N THR A 25 -4.08 2.34 8.31
CA THR A 25 -2.83 2.72 8.95
C THR A 25 -1.88 3.26 7.90
N ALA A 26 -0.85 3.99 8.32
CA ALA A 26 0.17 4.51 7.43
C ALA A 26 1.55 4.28 8.01
N VAL A 27 2.50 4.03 7.12
CA VAL A 27 3.95 4.02 7.38
C VAL A 27 4.61 4.95 6.38
N ASN A 28 5.79 5.48 6.71
CA ASN A 28 6.56 6.27 5.77
C ASN A 28 7.16 5.34 4.69
N SER A 29 6.95 5.65 3.41
CA SER A 29 7.50 4.85 2.31
C SER A 29 9.03 4.92 2.21
N ALA A 30 9.66 5.90 2.85
CA ALA A 30 11.11 6.04 2.94
C ALA A 30 11.71 5.35 4.19
N SER A 31 10.89 4.81 5.10
CA SER A 31 11.40 4.02 6.24
C SER A 31 11.41 2.53 5.93
N GLU A 32 12.20 1.76 6.69
CA GLU A 32 12.26 0.31 6.58
C GLU A 32 10.95 -0.37 7.04
N ASP A 33 10.05 0.36 7.72
CA ASP A 33 8.77 -0.18 8.20
C ASP A 33 7.91 -0.76 7.07
N VAL A 34 8.00 -0.19 5.86
CA VAL A 34 7.25 -0.68 4.70
C VAL A 34 7.71 -2.07 4.27
N ILE A 35 8.99 -2.39 4.43
CA ILE A 35 9.55 -3.72 4.12
C ILE A 35 8.93 -4.76 5.05
N ASP A 36 8.83 -4.44 6.35
CA ASP A 36 8.17 -5.30 7.34
C ASP A 36 6.68 -5.50 7.06
N ARG A 37 6.00 -4.52 6.44
CA ARG A 37 4.61 -4.67 6.01
C ARG A 37 4.47 -5.60 4.80
N ILE A 38 5.40 -5.54 3.84
CA ILE A 38 5.38 -6.39 2.64
C ILE A 38 5.56 -7.87 3.02
N VAL A 39 6.38 -8.17 4.02
CA VAL A 39 6.57 -9.54 4.55
C VAL A 39 5.25 -10.19 4.99
N LYS A 40 4.26 -9.41 5.43
CA LYS A 40 3.02 -9.91 6.05
C LYS A 40 1.76 -9.69 5.19
N THR A 41 1.88 -9.02 4.05
CA THR A 41 0.74 -8.57 3.23
C THR A 41 0.41 -9.56 2.13
N ASP A 42 -0.84 -9.68 1.71
CA ASP A 42 -1.25 -10.58 0.62
C ASP A 42 -1.38 -9.86 -0.74
N LEU A 43 -1.51 -8.54 -0.73
CA LEU A 43 -1.73 -7.69 -1.90
C LEU A 43 -1.01 -6.35 -1.76
N VAL A 44 -0.20 -6.00 -2.76
CA VAL A 44 0.40 -4.66 -2.89
C VAL A 44 -0.27 -3.94 -4.07
N THR A 45 -0.73 -2.71 -3.84
CA THR A 45 -1.27 -1.84 -4.90
C THR A 45 -0.54 -0.50 -4.93
N THR A 46 -0.36 0.10 -6.11
CA THR A 46 0.26 1.44 -6.26
C THR A 46 -0.66 2.40 -7.02
N ALA A 47 -0.52 3.69 -6.72
CA ALA A 47 -1.14 4.81 -7.45
C ALA A 47 -0.28 6.06 -7.22
N VAL A 48 0.98 6.02 -7.71
CA VAL A 48 2.03 7.00 -7.37
C VAL A 48 2.62 7.75 -8.56
N GLY A 49 2.27 7.34 -9.78
CA GLY A 49 2.82 7.82 -11.05
C GLY A 49 4.17 7.17 -11.42
N PRO A 50 4.57 7.21 -12.70
CA PRO A 50 5.73 6.46 -13.22
C PRO A 50 7.05 6.84 -12.55
N ASN A 51 7.26 8.13 -12.25
CA ASN A 51 8.49 8.61 -11.61
C ASN A 51 8.67 8.05 -10.20
N VAL A 52 7.59 7.93 -9.43
CA VAL A 52 7.65 7.41 -8.06
C VAL A 52 7.66 5.89 -8.07
N LEU A 53 7.02 5.25 -9.06
CA LEU A 53 7.01 3.80 -9.20
C LEU A 53 8.44 3.22 -9.30
N ASP A 54 9.32 3.86 -10.07
CA ASP A 54 10.73 3.47 -10.17
C ASP A 54 11.47 3.60 -8.82
N ILE A 55 11.17 4.65 -8.05
CA ILE A 55 11.75 4.89 -6.72
C ILE A 55 11.34 3.76 -5.75
N ILE A 56 10.06 3.40 -5.72
CA ILE A 56 9.54 2.40 -4.77
C ILE A 56 9.83 0.95 -5.19
N ALA A 57 10.17 0.70 -6.47
CA ALA A 57 10.47 -0.65 -6.98
C ALA A 57 11.59 -1.34 -6.17
N LYS A 58 12.64 -0.60 -5.80
CA LYS A 58 13.74 -1.13 -4.98
C LYS A 58 13.27 -1.56 -3.59
N THR A 59 12.37 -0.78 -2.98
CA THR A 59 11.82 -1.09 -1.67
C THR A 59 10.89 -2.30 -1.72
N ILE A 60 10.08 -2.42 -2.77
CA ILE A 60 9.23 -3.59 -3.01
C ILE A 60 10.09 -4.84 -3.18
N ALA A 61 11.15 -4.77 -4.00
CA ALA A 61 12.07 -5.88 -4.21
C ALA A 61 12.74 -6.34 -2.89
N LYS A 62 13.20 -5.40 -2.05
CA LYS A 62 13.72 -5.71 -0.71
C LYS A 62 12.68 -6.38 0.18
N GLY A 63 11.43 -5.89 0.16
CA GLY A 63 10.32 -6.50 0.88
C GLY A 63 10.05 -7.95 0.47
N ILE A 64 10.07 -8.23 -0.84
CA ILE A 64 9.88 -9.59 -1.38
C ILE A 64 11.04 -10.50 -0.97
N ALA A 65 12.28 -10.03 -1.07
CA ALA A 65 13.45 -10.79 -0.64
C ALA A 65 13.35 -11.16 0.85
N LYS A 66 13.06 -10.18 1.71
CA LYS A 66 12.86 -10.41 3.15
C LYS A 66 11.67 -11.34 3.44
N ARG A 67 10.61 -11.26 2.64
CA ARG A 67 9.44 -12.15 2.76
C ARG A 67 9.84 -13.61 2.52
N PHE A 68 10.65 -13.85 1.49
CA PHE A 68 11.17 -15.18 1.19
C PHE A 68 12.14 -15.68 2.27
N GLU A 69 13.06 -14.83 2.75
CA GLU A 69 13.97 -15.15 3.86
C GLU A 69 13.21 -15.51 5.16
N ALA A 70 12.04 -14.91 5.38
CA ALA A 70 11.16 -15.23 6.50
C ALA A 70 10.35 -16.52 6.32
N GLY A 71 10.55 -17.26 5.21
CA GLY A 71 9.84 -18.51 4.91
C GLY A 71 8.37 -18.32 4.54
N ASN A 72 7.97 -17.12 4.11
CA ASN A 72 6.61 -16.85 3.69
C ASN A 72 6.45 -17.05 2.18
N ASP A 73 6.09 -18.28 1.81
CA ASP A 73 5.84 -18.70 0.42
C ASP A 73 4.39 -18.46 -0.04
N ALA A 74 3.56 -17.79 0.77
CA ALA A 74 2.19 -17.48 0.37
C ALA A 74 2.18 -16.53 -0.84
N PRO A 75 1.32 -16.76 -1.85
CA PRO A 75 1.26 -15.93 -3.05
C PRO A 75 1.10 -14.45 -2.72
N LEU A 76 1.92 -13.60 -3.34
CA LEU A 76 1.85 -12.15 -3.23
C LEU A 76 1.44 -11.58 -4.59
N ASN A 77 0.29 -10.92 -4.65
CA ASN A 77 -0.16 -10.22 -5.85
C ASN A 77 0.28 -8.75 -5.78
N ILE A 78 0.73 -8.21 -6.92
CA ILE A 78 1.11 -6.80 -7.04
C ILE A 78 0.36 -6.19 -8.23
N ILE A 79 -0.41 -5.13 -8.00
CA ILE A 79 -1.24 -4.47 -9.01
C ILE A 79 -0.89 -2.98 -9.05
N ALA A 80 -0.28 -2.53 -10.14
CA ALA A 80 -0.04 -1.11 -10.36
C ALA A 80 -1.31 -0.44 -10.91
N CYS A 81 -1.98 0.38 -10.10
CA CYS A 81 -3.18 1.14 -10.46
C CYS A 81 -2.81 2.56 -10.88
N GLU A 82 -1.93 2.66 -11.89
CA GLU A 82 -1.49 3.92 -12.47
C GLU A 82 -2.42 4.33 -13.64
N ASN A 83 -2.31 5.59 -14.09
CA ASN A 83 -3.04 6.13 -15.25
C ASN A 83 -2.19 6.10 -16.52
#